data_AF-A0A6P0IXZ7-F1
#
_entry.id   AF-A0A6P0IXZ7-F1
#
_cell.length_a   1.000
_cell.length_b   1.000
_cell.length_c   1.000
_cell.angle_alpha   90.00
_cell.angle_beta   90.00
_cell.angle_gamma   90.00
#
_symmetry.space_group_name_H-M   'P 1'
#
loop_
_entity.id
_entity.type
_entity.pdbx_description
1 polymer ?
#
loop_
_entity_poly.entity_id
_entity_poly.type
_entity_poly.pdbx_seq_one_letter_code
_entity_poly.pdbx_strand_id
1 'polypeptide(L)' 'QGEKAPANPWRAIGIEWLVSSPPSHENFEQLPVVIAEPYGYGKSEALISNPDALEVIHEPN' A
#
# COMPACT_ATOMS: atom_id res chain seq x y z
N GLN A 1 -13.69 -23.23 5.76
CA GLN A 1 -13.06 -22.12 5.01
C GLN A 1 -11.84 -21.63 5.79
N GLY A 2 -10.84 -21.06 5.10
CA GLY A 2 -9.68 -20.43 5.74
C GLY A 2 -9.94 -18.96 6.09
N GLU A 3 -8.98 -18.33 6.78
CA GLU A 3 -9.02 -16.91 7.09
C GLU A 3 -8.95 -16.05 5.83
N LYS A 4 -9.55 -14.85 5.90
CA LYS A 4 -9.45 -13.87 4.81
C LYS A 4 -8.01 -13.39 4.71
N ALA A 5 -7.44 -13.43 3.51
CA ALA A 5 -6.11 -12.90 3.28
C ALA A 5 -6.06 -11.38 3.56
N PRO A 6 -4.95 -10.86 4.11
CA PRO A 6 -4.73 -9.42 4.18
C PRO A 6 -4.56 -8.84 2.77
N ALA A 7 -4.55 -7.51 2.65
CA ALA A 7 -4.41 -6.82 1.36
C ALA A 7 -3.10 -7.17 0.62
N ASN A 8 -1.99 -7.31 1.35
CA ASN A 8 -0.68 -7.69 0.81
C ASN A 8 -0.15 -8.96 1.53
N PRO A 9 -0.64 -10.16 1.18
CA PRO A 9 -0.27 -11.40 1.86
C PRO A 9 1.19 -11.81 1.58
N TRP A 10 1.81 -11.25 0.55
CA TRP A 10 3.17 -11.58 0.11
C TRP A 10 4.23 -10.61 0.60
N ARG A 11 3.84 -9.55 1.31
CA ARG A 11 4.73 -8.45 1.71
C ARG A 11 5.53 -7.90 0.51
N ALA A 12 4.87 -7.80 -0.63
CA ALA A 12 5.45 -7.22 -1.85
C ALA A 12 5.68 -5.70 -1.68
N ILE A 13 6.65 -5.16 -2.42
CA ILE A 13 7.15 -3.77 -2.29
C ILE A 13 6.88 -2.91 -3.52
N GLY A 14 5.82 -3.24 -4.27
CA GLY A 14 5.29 -2.39 -5.35
C GLY A 14 4.20 -1.45 -4.84
N ILE A 15 4.03 -0.30 -5.49
CA ILE A 15 3.01 0.69 -5.08
C ILE A 15 1.58 0.18 -5.28
N GLU A 16 1.37 -0.80 -6.16
CA GLU A 16 0.08 -1.45 -6.37
C GLU A 16 -0.43 -2.17 -5.12
N TRP A 17 0.48 -2.55 -4.21
CA TRP A 17 0.15 -3.19 -2.94
C TRP A 17 -0.20 -2.21 -1.82
N LEU A 18 -0.19 -0.90 -2.12
CA LEU A 18 -0.61 0.17 -1.21
C LEU A 18 -2.11 0.52 -1.38
N VAL A 19 -2.79 -0.10 -2.35
CA VAL A 19 -4.21 0.16 -2.67
C VAL A 19 -5.09 -1.02 -2.23
N SER A 20 -6.34 -0.75 -1.89
CA SER A 20 -7.33 -1.78 -1.56
C SER A 20 -7.60 -2.74 -2.73
N SER A 21 -8.18 -3.90 -2.41
CA SER A 21 -8.72 -4.83 -3.41
C SER A 21 -10.24 -4.99 -3.21
N PRO A 22 -11.09 -4.62 -4.19
CA PRO A 22 -10.75 -3.96 -5.46
C PRO A 22 -10.18 -2.55 -5.24
N PRO A 23 -9.39 -2.02 -6.19
CA PRO A 23 -8.93 -0.63 -6.12
C PRO A 23 -10.08 0.34 -6.42
N SER A 24 -9.94 1.59 -5.94
CA SER A 24 -10.78 2.70 -6.41
C SER A 24 -10.50 3.00 -7.89
N HIS A 25 -11.38 3.77 -8.55
CA HIS A 25 -11.21 4.13 -9.97
C HIS A 25 -9.87 4.84 -10.21
N GLU A 26 -9.55 5.81 -9.35
CA GLU A 26 -8.35 6.63 -9.45
C GLU A 26 -7.11 5.97 -8.85
N ASN A 27 -7.25 4.77 -8.27
CA ASN A 27 -6.25 4.01 -7.50
C ASN A 27 -5.75 4.69 -6.22
N PHE A 28 -5.25 5.93 -6.31
CA PHE A 28 -4.68 6.70 -5.21
C PHE A 28 -5.39 8.04 -5.05
N GLU A 29 -5.84 8.36 -3.85
CA GLU A 29 -6.39 9.70 -3.56
C GLU A 29 -5.27 10.76 -3.49
N GLN A 30 -4.12 10.38 -2.96
CA GLN A 30 -2.89 11.18 -2.98
C GLN A 30 -1.75 10.35 -3.57
N LEU A 31 -0.92 10.97 -4.41
CA LEU A 31 0.17 10.24 -5.05
C LEU A 31 1.26 9.86 -4.03
N PRO A 32 1.73 8.59 -4.02
CA PRO A 32 2.86 8.21 -3.20
C PRO A 32 4.16 8.86 -3.69
N VAL A 33 4.98 9.32 -2.75
CA VAL A 33 6.36 9.77 -3.01
C VAL A 33 7.28 8.59 -2.76
N VAL A 34 7.71 7.94 -3.84
CA VAL A 34 8.56 6.74 -3.78
C VAL A 34 10.00 7.12 -3.48
N ILE A 35 10.57 6.50 -2.44
CA ILE A 35 11.94 6.76 -1.97
C ILE A 35 12.84 5.52 -1.97
N ALA A 36 12.31 4.35 -2.34
CA ALA A 36 13.07 3.11 -2.45
C ALA A 36 12.90 2.45 -3.83
N GLU A 37 13.85 1.60 -4.18
CA GLU A 37 13.89 0.87 -5.45
C GLU A 37 12.94 -0.36 -5.45
N PRO A 38 12.44 -0.80 -6.63
CA PRO A 38 11.41 -1.85 -6.75
C PRO A 38 11.84 -3.28 -6.35
N TYR A 39 13.03 -3.48 -5.76
CA TYR A 39 13.53 -4.79 -5.32
C TYR A 39 14.26 -4.76 -3.96
N GLY A 40 13.98 -3.76 -3.11
CA GLY A 40 14.53 -3.63 -1.75
C GLY A 40 14.14 -4.72 -0.74
N TYR A 41 13.81 -5.94 -1.17
CA TYR A 41 13.45 -7.04 -0.29
C TYR A 41 14.57 -7.36 0.70
N GLY A 42 14.21 -7.59 1.97
CA GLY A 42 15.18 -7.85 3.04
C GLY A 42 15.86 -6.58 3.58
N LYS A 43 15.63 -5.41 2.97
CA LYS A 43 16.01 -4.11 3.53
C LYS A 43 14.89 -3.63 4.47
N SER A 44 15.28 -2.93 5.53
CA SER A 44 14.33 -2.26 6.45
C SER A 44 14.12 -0.80 6.05
N GLU A 45 13.94 -0.56 4.76
CA GLU A 45 13.73 0.76 4.17
C GLU A 45 12.23 0.96 3.89
N ALA A 46 11.75 2.18 4.08
CA ALA A 46 10.38 2.53 3.70
C ALA A 46 10.28 2.70 2.18
N LEU A 47 9.21 2.20 1.56
CA LEU A 47 8.97 2.38 0.12
C LEU A 47 8.61 3.82 -0.23
N ILE A 48 7.83 4.47 0.64
CA ILE A 48 7.29 5.82 0.44
C ILE A 48 7.59 6.72 1.64
N SER A 49 7.71 8.03 1.41
CA SER A 49 7.91 9.01 2.48
C SER A 49 6.61 9.55 3.08
N ASN A 50 5.46 9.33 2.43
CA ASN A 50 4.16 9.87 2.81
C ASN A 50 3.09 8.79 3.05
N PRO A 51 3.30 7.84 3.98
CA PRO A 51 2.32 6.78 4.25
C PRO A 51 0.97 7.32 4.74
N ASP A 52 0.98 8.34 5.61
CA ASP A 52 -0.23 8.93 6.19
C ASP A 52 -1.12 9.61 5.13
N ALA A 53 -0.56 10.00 3.98
CA ALA A 53 -1.31 10.57 2.87
C ALA A 53 -2.15 9.51 2.11
N LEU A 54 -1.81 8.23 2.26
CA LEU A 54 -2.56 7.11 1.69
C LEU A 54 -3.59 6.54 2.67
N GLU A 55 -3.41 6.77 3.97
CA GLU A 55 -4.37 6.42 5.01
C GLU A 55 -5.51 7.44 5.02
N VAL A 56 -6.41 7.32 4.06
CA VAL A 56 -7.71 7.99 4.14
C VAL A 56 -8.44 7.40 5.33
N ILE A 57 -8.58 8.24 6.35
CA ILE A 57 -9.45 8.10 7.52
C ILE A 57 -10.74 7.43 7.06
N HIS A 58 -10.90 6.14 7.36
CA HIS A 58 -12.20 5.49 7.26
C HIS A 58 -13.07 6.15 8.33
N GLU A 59 -13.68 7.28 8.00
CA GLU A 59 -14.81 7.80 8.77
C GLU A 59 -15.89 6.71 8.72
N PRO A 60 -16.26 6.11 9.86
CA PRO A 60 -17.32 5.13 9.87
C PRO A 60 -18.62 5.87 9.57
N ASN A 61 -19.21 5.56 8.41
CA ASN A 61 -20.60 5.92 8.13
C ASN A 61 -21.55 5.06 8.97
#